data_AF-A0A374MQ58-F1
#
_entry.id   AF-A0A374MQ58-F1
#
_cell.length_a   1.000
_cell.length_b   1.000
_cell.length_c   1.000
_cell.angle_alpha   90.00
_cell.angle_beta   90.00
_cell.angle_gamma   90.00
#
_symmetry.space_group_name_H-M   'P 1'
#
loop_
_entity.id
_entity.type
_entity.pdbx_description
1 polymer ?
#
loop_
_entity_poly.entity_id
_entity_poly.type
_entity_poly.pdbx_seq_one_letter_code
_entity_poly.pdbx_strand_id
1 'polypeptide(L)'
;MRNSRLIGGKPKIGIRPIIDGRRGGIRESLEDMTMAMAHKVAELYSSVLRHSDGTSVECVIADTTIGGVAEAAMAAEKFRNSGVGVVLSVTPCWCYGFETIDMDGEMPKAIWGFNGT
;
A
#
# COMPACT_ATOMS: atom_id res chain seq x y z
N MET A 1 17.49 5.06 25.02
CA MET A 1 16.49 6.14 25.07
C MET A 1 15.85 6.24 23.69
N ARG A 2 14.51 6.22 23.57
CA ARG A 2 13.87 6.50 22.28
C ARG A 2 14.17 7.95 21.92
N ASN A 3 14.92 8.17 20.85
CA ASN A 3 15.34 9.50 20.40
C ASN A 3 14.19 10.21 19.65
N SER A 4 13.01 10.30 20.28
CA SER A 4 11.82 10.92 19.67
C SER A 4 11.73 12.38 20.09
N ARG A 5 12.28 13.26 19.25
CA ARG A 5 12.20 14.72 19.41
C ARG A 5 10.79 15.28 19.17
N LEU A 6 9.96 14.58 18.39
CA LEU A 6 8.64 15.03 17.96
C LEU A 6 7.52 14.28 18.70
N ILE A 7 6.35 14.94 18.80
CA ILE A 7 5.14 14.41 19.42
C ILE A 7 4.35 13.60 18.38
N GLY A 8 3.86 12.42 18.77
CA GLY A 8 3.03 11.55 17.93
C GLY A 8 3.75 10.29 17.44
N GLY A 9 3.02 9.46 16.68
CA GLY A 9 3.58 8.29 16.00
C GLY A 9 4.40 8.71 14.77
N LYS A 10 5.37 7.88 14.38
CA LYS A 10 6.11 8.09 13.14
C LYS A 10 5.23 7.72 11.94
N PRO A 11 5.30 8.48 10.83
CA PRO A 11 4.49 8.20 9.66
C PRO A 11 4.90 6.85 9.06
N LYS A 12 3.91 6.02 8.73
CA LYS A 12 4.11 4.73 8.06
C LYS A 12 3.85 4.83 6.57
N ILE A 13 4.35 3.86 5.79
CA ILE A 13 4.05 3.74 4.37
C ILE A 13 2.88 2.77 4.19
N GLY A 14 1.78 3.24 3.61
CA GLY A 14 0.64 2.41 3.22
C GLY A 14 0.88 1.76 1.86
N ILE A 15 0.68 0.45 1.74
CA ILE A 15 0.87 -0.29 0.47
C ILE A 15 -0.45 -0.89 0.03
N ARG A 16 -0.90 -0.50 -1.16
CA ARG A 16 -2.20 -0.84 -1.77
C ARG A 16 -1.98 -1.81 -2.92
N PRO A 17 -2.10 -3.14 -2.70
CA PRO A 17 -2.12 -4.10 -3.80
C PRO A 17 -3.44 -3.97 -4.57
N ILE A 18 -3.43 -3.31 -5.72
CA ILE A 18 -4.62 -3.13 -6.57
C ILE A 18 -4.68 -4.25 -7.62
N ILE A 19 -5.88 -4.78 -7.89
CA ILE A 19 -6.09 -5.98 -8.71
C ILE A 19 -7.28 -5.80 -9.66
N ASP A 20 -7.36 -6.64 -10.71
CA ASP A 20 -8.57 -6.79 -11.51
C ASP A 20 -9.71 -7.36 -10.65
N GLY A 21 -10.85 -6.66 -10.58
CA GLY A 21 -12.00 -7.07 -9.78
C GLY A 21 -12.82 -8.23 -10.37
N ARG A 22 -12.55 -8.67 -11.61
CA ARG A 22 -13.31 -9.76 -12.25
C ARG A 22 -13.01 -11.10 -11.59
N ARG A 23 -14.06 -11.74 -11.08
CA ARG A 23 -14.00 -13.09 -10.51
C ARG A 23 -14.23 -14.15 -11.58
N GLY A 24 -14.08 -15.42 -11.22
CA GLY A 24 -14.28 -16.54 -12.13
C GLY A 24 -13.00 -16.96 -12.85
N GLY A 25 -11.86 -16.79 -12.19
CA GLY A 25 -10.54 -17.27 -12.62
C GLY A 25 -9.55 -16.15 -12.93
N ILE A 26 -10.01 -14.90 -13.15
CA ILE A 26 -9.13 -13.77 -13.45
C ILE A 26 -8.46 -13.29 -12.16
N ARG A 27 -9.23 -12.72 -11.23
CA ARG A 27 -8.72 -12.23 -9.94
C ARG A 27 -8.00 -13.33 -9.17
N GLU A 28 -8.60 -14.50 -9.07
CA GLU A 28 -8.06 -15.63 -8.30
C GLU A 28 -6.67 -16.05 -8.78
N SER A 29 -6.37 -15.91 -10.08
CA SER A 29 -5.04 -16.21 -10.64
C SER A 29 -3.97 -15.15 -10.33
N LEU A 30 -4.36 -13.97 -9.88
CA LEU A 30 -3.50 -12.79 -9.69
C LEU A 30 -3.31 -12.41 -8.22
N GLU A 31 -4.12 -12.95 -7.29
CA GLU A 31 -4.09 -12.63 -5.85
C GLU A 31 -2.68 -12.76 -5.26
N ASP A 32 -2.08 -13.94 -5.39
CA ASP A 32 -0.77 -14.24 -4.79
C ASP A 32 0.33 -13.35 -5.35
N MET A 33 0.35 -13.12 -6.66
CA MET A 33 1.34 -12.26 -7.31
C MET A 33 1.19 -10.80 -6.87
N THR A 34 -0.05 -10.31 -6.81
CA THR A 34 -0.35 -8.92 -6.43
C THR A 34 0.04 -8.67 -4.98
N MET A 35 -0.29 -9.60 -4.07
CA MET A 35 0.08 -9.48 -2.67
C MET A 35 1.60 -9.66 -2.46
N ALA A 36 2.24 -10.55 -3.22
CA ALA A 36 3.70 -10.72 -3.20
C ALA A 36 4.43 -9.43 -3.62
N MET A 37 3.91 -8.66 -4.58
CA MET A 37 4.46 -7.34 -4.91
C MET A 37 4.40 -6.39 -3.72
N ALA A 38 3.27 -6.34 -3.01
CA ALA A 38 3.13 -5.49 -1.82
C ALA A 38 4.11 -5.90 -0.70
N HIS A 39 4.28 -7.20 -0.45
CA HIS A 39 5.25 -7.69 0.53
C HIS A 39 6.69 -7.37 0.15
N LYS A 40 7.08 -7.54 -1.12
CA LYS A 40 8.44 -7.21 -1.59
C LYS A 40 8.78 -5.73 -1.40
N VAL A 41 7.83 -4.84 -1.67
CA VAL A 41 8.02 -3.40 -1.39
C VAL A 41 8.14 -3.16 0.11
N ALA A 42 7.26 -3.75 0.92
CA ALA A 42 7.30 -3.57 2.37
C ALA A 42 8.65 -3.99 2.96
N GLU A 43 9.19 -5.13 2.51
CA GLU A 43 10.50 -5.64 2.89
C GLU A 43 11.62 -4.71 2.43
N LEU A 44 11.61 -4.28 1.17
CA LEU A 44 12.60 -3.34 0.64
C LEU A 44 12.61 -2.05 1.46
N TYR A 45 11.47 -1.40 1.63
CA TYR A 45 11.38 -0.12 2.34
C TYR A 45 11.76 -0.26 3.81
N SER A 46 11.31 -1.30 4.50
CA SER A 46 11.65 -1.51 5.90
C SER A 46 13.14 -1.86 6.09
N SER A 47 13.77 -2.52 5.11
CA SER A 47 15.19 -2.88 5.19
C SER A 47 16.12 -1.70 4.90
N VAL A 48 15.78 -0.81 3.95
CA VAL A 48 16.68 0.27 3.49
C VAL A 48 16.35 1.66 4.03
N LEU A 49 15.08 1.96 4.32
CA LEU A 49 14.67 3.30 4.75
C LEU A 49 14.72 3.44 6.27
N ARG A 50 15.17 4.61 6.72
CA ARG A 50 15.23 4.99 8.13
C ARG A 50 14.55 6.32 8.34
N HIS A 51 13.87 6.46 9.47
CA HIS A 51 13.48 7.77 9.98
C HIS A 51 14.73 8.56 10.39
N SER A 52 14.56 9.87 10.62
CA SER A 52 15.66 10.77 10.99
C SER A 52 16.38 10.37 12.29
N ASP A 53 15.75 9.57 13.15
CA ASP A 53 16.33 9.05 14.38
C ASP A 53 16.97 7.65 14.23
N GLY A 54 17.04 7.14 13.00
CA GLY A 54 17.71 5.88 12.66
C GLY A 54 16.85 4.63 12.80
N THR A 55 15.58 4.70 13.21
CA THR A 55 14.72 3.50 13.21
C THR A 55 14.22 3.16 11.81
N SER A 56 14.03 1.88 11.51
CA SER A 56 13.39 1.42 10.27
C SER A 56 12.02 2.04 10.05
N VAL A 57 11.70 2.39 8.80
CA VAL A 57 10.35 2.78 8.41
C VAL A 57 9.43 1.56 8.46
N GLU A 58 8.23 1.74 9.01
CA GLU A 58 7.20 0.70 9.04
C GLU A 58 6.28 0.81 7.82
N CYS A 59 5.85 -0.34 7.31
CA CYS A 59 4.86 -0.43 6.23
C CYS A 59 3.55 -1.05 6.74
N VAL A 60 2.42 -0.61 6.18
CA VAL A 60 1.07 -1.13 6.44
C VAL A 60 0.48 -1.56 5.12
N ILE A 61 0.24 -2.86 4.94
CA ILE A 61 -0.37 -3.40 3.73
C ILE A 61 -1.89 -3.47 3.92
N ALA A 62 -2.68 -3.21 2.89
CA ALA A 62 -4.13 -3.44 2.93
C ALA A 62 -4.45 -4.91 3.28
N ASP A 63 -5.57 -5.17 3.97
CA ASP A 63 -5.92 -6.53 4.40
C ASP A 63 -6.25 -7.47 3.22
N THR A 64 -6.68 -6.90 2.11
CA THR A 64 -7.05 -7.61 0.89
C THR A 64 -6.48 -6.88 -0.33
N THR A 65 -6.45 -7.55 -1.47
CA THR A 65 -6.26 -6.87 -2.75
C THR A 65 -7.47 -5.99 -3.06
N ILE A 66 -7.23 -4.87 -3.75
CA ILE A 66 -8.21 -3.82 -3.98
C ILE A 66 -8.65 -3.89 -5.45
N GLY A 67 -9.79 -4.53 -5.68
CA GLY A 67 -10.44 -4.65 -6.98
C GLY A 67 -11.57 -3.65 -7.22
N GLY A 68 -11.96 -2.87 -6.19
CA GLY A 68 -12.97 -1.82 -6.33
C GLY A 68 -13.13 -0.95 -5.08
N VAL A 69 -14.17 -0.11 -5.10
CA VAL A 69 -14.37 0.99 -4.13
C VAL A 69 -14.50 0.53 -2.67
N ALA A 70 -15.14 -0.62 -2.43
CA ALA A 70 -15.35 -1.13 -1.07
C ALA A 70 -14.01 -1.48 -0.40
N GLU A 71 -13.14 -2.20 -1.11
CA GLU A 71 -11.81 -2.57 -0.63
C GLU A 71 -10.88 -1.36 -0.54
N ALA A 72 -11.02 -0.40 -1.46
CA ALA A 72 -10.30 0.87 -1.40
C ALA A 72 -10.65 1.67 -0.13
N ALA A 73 -11.93 1.73 0.24
CA ALA A 73 -12.40 2.36 1.46
C ALA A 73 -11.91 1.63 2.72
N MET A 74 -11.92 0.30 2.73
CA MET A 74 -11.36 -0.49 3.83
C MET A 74 -9.86 -0.23 4.03
N ALA A 75 -9.09 -0.18 2.93
CA ALA A 75 -7.67 0.14 2.99
C ALA A 75 -7.42 1.56 3.53
N ALA A 76 -8.18 2.56 3.05
CA ALA A 76 -8.09 3.93 3.53
C ALA A 76 -8.38 4.03 5.04
N GLU A 77 -9.40 3.32 5.53
CA GLU A 77 -9.74 3.32 6.95
C GLU A 77 -8.65 2.66 7.82
N LYS A 78 -8.14 1.51 7.38
CA LYS A 78 -6.98 0.88 8.04
C LYS A 78 -5.79 1.83 8.11
N PHE A 79 -5.48 2.51 7.01
CA PHE A 79 -4.34 3.41 6.91
C PHE A 79 -4.47 4.63 7.81
N ARG A 80 -5.67 5.24 7.84
CA ARG A 80 -6.01 6.32 8.77
C ARG A 80 -5.76 5.92 10.22
N ASN A 81 -6.24 4.73 10.61
CA ASN A 81 -6.08 4.21 11.97
C ASN A 81 -4.66 3.74 12.29
N SER A 82 -3.82 3.53 11.28
CA SER A 82 -2.44 3.04 11.44
C SER A 82 -1.37 4.13 11.38
N GLY A 83 -1.75 5.40 11.21
CA GLY A 83 -0.80 6.52 11.09
C GLY A 83 0.01 6.49 9.79
N VAL A 84 -0.60 6.02 8.69
CA VAL A 84 0.01 6.09 7.36
C VAL A 84 0.08 7.56 6.92
N GLY A 85 1.25 7.98 6.43
CA GLY A 85 1.49 9.34 5.94
C GLY A 85 1.85 9.43 4.46
N VAL A 86 2.00 8.29 3.78
CA VAL A 86 2.32 8.20 2.35
C VAL A 86 1.84 6.85 1.82
N VAL A 87 1.38 6.82 0.56
CA VAL A 87 0.80 5.62 -0.05
C VAL A 87 1.54 5.22 -1.33
N LEU A 88 1.78 3.91 -1.48
CA LEU A 88 2.17 3.30 -2.74
C LEU A 88 1.10 2.30 -3.17
N SER A 89 0.55 2.47 -4.37
CA SER A 89 -0.25 1.42 -5.01
C SER A 89 0.64 0.58 -5.93
N VAL A 90 0.49 -0.74 -5.88
CA VAL A 90 1.27 -1.71 -6.68
C VAL A 90 0.33 -2.65 -7.42
N THR A 91 0.67 -3.00 -8.65
CA THR A 91 -0.13 -3.98 -9.40
C THR A 91 0.63 -4.68 -10.52
N PRO A 92 0.35 -5.96 -10.78
CA PRO A 92 0.82 -6.66 -11.97
C PRO A 92 -0.16 -6.64 -13.15
N CYS A 93 -1.33 -6.00 -13.02
CA CYS A 93 -2.44 -6.22 -13.94
C CYS A 93 -3.29 -4.96 -14.18
N TRP A 94 -4.24 -5.09 -15.09
CA TRP A 94 -5.29 -4.09 -15.30
C TRP A 94 -6.16 -3.92 -14.04
N CYS A 95 -6.52 -2.68 -13.72
CA CYS A 95 -7.37 -2.33 -12.59
C CYS A 95 -8.39 -1.25 -12.97
N TYR A 96 -9.48 -1.14 -12.23
CA TYR A 96 -10.50 -0.10 -12.44
C TYR A 96 -10.07 1.24 -11.82
N GLY A 97 -9.25 1.99 -12.56
CA GLY A 97 -8.62 3.27 -12.17
C GLY A 97 -9.29 4.04 -11.03
N PHE A 98 -10.35 4.79 -11.31
CA PHE A 98 -11.04 5.64 -10.30
C PHE A 98 -11.68 4.87 -9.13
N GLU A 99 -12.05 3.61 -9.34
CA GLU A 99 -12.63 2.78 -8.27
C GLU A 99 -11.57 2.30 -7.29
N THR A 100 -10.30 2.30 -7.70
CA THR A 100 -9.18 1.72 -6.94
C THR A 100 -8.13 2.73 -6.53
N ILE A 101 -8.12 3.96 -7.07
CA ILE A 101 -7.13 4.99 -6.70
C ILE A 101 -7.35 5.48 -5.26
N ASP A 102 -6.28 5.92 -4.62
CA ASP A 102 -6.37 6.62 -3.33
C ASP A 102 -6.83 8.06 -3.55
N MET A 103 -7.93 8.44 -2.90
CA MET A 103 -8.65 9.70 -3.12
C MET A 103 -8.25 10.81 -2.13
N ASP A 104 -7.37 10.53 -1.17
CA ASP A 104 -6.88 11.55 -0.23
C ASP A 104 -6.17 12.69 -1.01
N GLY A 105 -6.59 13.94 -0.82
CA GLY A 105 -6.07 15.08 -1.56
C GLY A 105 -4.68 15.56 -1.11
N GLU A 106 -4.26 15.21 0.11
CA GLU A 106 -3.04 15.72 0.73
C GLU A 106 -1.94 14.68 0.81
N MET A 107 -2.30 13.40 0.89
CA MET A 107 -1.33 12.32 1.06
C MET A 107 -0.42 12.18 -0.17
N PRO A 108 0.91 12.23 -0.01
CA PRO A 108 1.82 11.86 -1.08
C PRO A 108 1.53 10.43 -1.54
N LYS A 109 1.40 10.24 -2.85
CA LYS A 109 0.99 8.97 -3.42
C LYS A 109 1.76 8.64 -4.69
N ALA A 110 2.10 7.37 -4.85
CA ALA A 110 2.77 6.83 -6.01
C ALA A 110 2.07 5.55 -6.50
N ILE A 111 2.29 5.19 -7.77
CA ILE A 111 1.78 3.97 -8.38
C ILE A 111 2.94 3.26 -9.08
N TRP A 112 3.15 1.98 -8.78
CA TRP A 112 4.07 1.11 -9.49
C TRP A 112 3.32 -0.01 -10.22
N GLY A 113 3.28 0.09 -11.55
CA GLY A 113 2.79 -0.98 -12.42
C GLY A 113 3.94 -1.89 -12.86
N PHE A 114 3.74 -3.21 -12.74
CA PHE A 114 4.69 -4.19 -13.24
C PHE A 114 4.80 -4.08 -14.77
N ASN A 115 6.02 -3.98 -15.28
CA ASN A 115 6.29 -4.01 -16.71
C ASN A 115 6.43 -5.47 -17.16
N GLY A 116 5.30 -6.11 -17.46
CA GLY A 116 5.22 -7.49 -17.94
C GLY A 116 4.19 -7.63 -19.07
N THR A 117 4.29 -8.74 -19.80
CA THR A 117 3.36 -9.14 -20.87
C THR A 117 2.64 -10.43 -20.51
#